data_AF-A0A2N6GM35-F1
#
_entry.id   AF-A0A2N6GM35-F1
#
_cell.length_a   1.000
_cell.length_b   1.000
_cell.length_c   1.000
_cell.angle_alpha   90.00
_cell.angle_beta   90.00
_cell.angle_gamma   90.00
#
_symmetry.space_group_name_H-M   'P 1'
#
loop_
_entity.id
_entity.type
_entity.pdbx_description
1 polymer ?
#
loop_
_entity_poly.entity_id
_entity_poly.type
_entity_poly.pdbx_seq_one_letter_code
_entity_poly.pdbx_strand_id
1 'polypeptide(L)'
;MKIGITSQNFKTITGHAGKTRRFLVYESKSGGEPVELERWDFPKEMSMHEYRGSEPHPLQQLDILITGGCGEGFKNKLARMGVLVLATGETDTLAAAQAVSRGETLPPAVESDHDHGHSNGVTLS
;
A
#
# COMPACT_ATOMS: atom_id res chain seq x y z
N MET A 1 8.81 10.05 -10.78
CA MET A 1 8.32 8.83 -10.12
C MET A 1 7.01 9.15 -9.41
N LYS A 2 6.04 8.25 -9.49
CA LYS A 2 4.75 8.35 -8.81
C LYS A 2 4.73 7.40 -7.61
N ILE A 3 4.55 7.98 -6.43
CA ILE A 3 4.56 7.29 -5.14
C ILE A 3 3.14 7.35 -4.57
N GLY A 4 2.44 6.22 -4.52
CA GLY A 4 1.16 6.13 -3.83
C GLY A 4 1.36 5.80 -2.35
N ILE A 5 0.51 6.33 -1.49
CA ILE A 5 0.53 6.05 -0.04
C ILE A 5 -0.87 5.73 0.43
N THR A 6 -1.04 4.62 1.16
CA THR A 6 -2.34 4.28 1.76
C THR A 6 -2.63 5.16 2.97
N SER A 7 -3.67 5.99 2.89
CA SER A 7 -4.09 6.86 3.99
C SER A 7 -5.60 7.00 4.05
N GLN A 8 -6.21 6.77 5.21
CA GLN A 8 -7.66 6.98 5.38
C GLN A 8 -8.03 8.47 5.48
N ASN A 9 -7.09 9.29 5.99
CA ASN A 9 -7.29 10.71 6.31
C ASN A 9 -6.42 11.65 5.45
N PHE A 10 -5.71 11.13 4.45
CA PHE A 10 -4.73 11.86 3.63
C PHE A 10 -3.65 12.59 4.45
N LYS A 11 -3.37 12.10 5.66
CA LYS A 11 -2.37 12.68 6.58
C LYS A 11 -1.44 11.60 7.13
N THR A 12 -2.02 10.50 7.60
CA THR A 12 -1.27 9.42 8.24
C THR A 12 -1.36 8.10 7.48
N ILE A 13 -0.26 7.36 7.49
CA ILE A 13 -0.18 6.00 6.94
C ILE A 13 -0.86 5.06 7.93
N THR A 14 -1.81 4.26 7.44
CA THR A 14 -2.53 3.28 8.29
C THR A 14 -2.17 1.85 7.93
N GLY A 15 -2.08 0.97 8.93
CA GLY A 15 -1.58 -0.40 8.80
C GLY A 15 -2.52 -1.41 8.11
N HIS A 16 -3.60 -0.95 7.50
CA HIS A 16 -4.65 -1.83 6.95
C HIS A 16 -4.87 -1.55 5.46
N ALA A 17 -3.88 -1.86 4.61
CA ALA A 17 -3.98 -1.73 3.16
C ALA A 17 -5.21 -2.46 2.58
N GLY A 18 -5.55 -3.63 3.14
CA GLY A 18 -6.55 -4.55 2.56
C GLY A 18 -7.99 -4.04 2.51
N LYS A 19 -8.31 -2.96 3.23
CA LYS A 19 -9.64 -2.30 3.22
C LYS A 19 -9.57 -0.82 2.82
N THR A 20 -8.36 -0.30 2.63
CA THR A 20 -8.18 1.13 2.37
C THR A 20 -8.48 1.43 0.92
N ARG A 21 -9.42 2.35 0.71
CA ARG A 21 -9.89 2.82 -0.60
C ARG A 21 -9.27 4.15 -1.00
N ARG A 22 -8.53 4.75 -0.09
CA ARG A 22 -7.98 6.09 -0.20
C ARG A 22 -6.48 6.02 -0.35
N PHE A 23 -6.00 6.63 -1.43
CA PHE A 23 -4.60 6.67 -1.77
C PHE A 23 -4.19 8.12 -1.99
N LEU A 24 -3.04 8.48 -1.43
CA LEU A 24 -2.42 9.77 -1.62
C LEU A 24 -1.27 9.59 -2.61
N VAL A 25 -1.33 10.26 -3.75
CA VAL A 25 -0.33 10.14 -4.81
C VAL A 25 0.60 11.34 -4.71
N TYR A 26 1.88 11.05 -4.53
CA TYR A 26 2.96 12.01 -4.61
C TYR A 26 3.71 11.86 -5.93
N GLU A 27 4.10 12.97 -6.51
CA GLU A 27 5.02 13.01 -7.64
C GLU A 27 6.36 13.57 -7.18
N SER A 28 7.44 12.85 -7.48
CA SER A 28 8.80 13.38 -7.35
C SER A 28 9.48 13.43 -8.73
N LYS A 29 10.05 14.59 -9.05
CA LYS A 29 10.85 14.84 -10.25
C LYS A 29 12.33 14.79 -9.89
N SER A 30 13.08 13.87 -10.49
CA SER A 30 14.55 13.74 -10.41
C SER A 30 15.16 14.05 -9.03
N GLY A 31 14.73 13.34 -7.98
CA GLY A 31 15.28 13.49 -6.63
C GLY A 31 14.85 14.76 -5.89
N GLY A 32 13.91 15.52 -6.45
CA GLY A 32 13.28 16.67 -5.80
C GLY A 32 12.34 16.27 -4.68
N GLU A 33 11.79 17.28 -4.00
CA GLU A 33 10.82 17.06 -2.93
C GLU A 33 9.51 16.50 -3.50
N PRO A 34 8.98 15.39 -2.96
CA PRO A 34 7.72 14.83 -3.41
C PRO A 34 6.59 15.82 -3.14
N VAL A 35 5.81 16.14 -4.16
CA VAL A 35 4.63 17.01 -4.05
C VAL A 35 3.37 16.18 -4.12
N GLU A 36 2.36 16.54 -3.34
CA GLU A 36 1.03 15.93 -3.44
C GLU A 36 0.49 16.22 -4.84
N LEU A 37 0.31 15.17 -5.64
CA LEU A 37 -0.23 15.27 -6.99
C LEU A 37 -1.75 15.11 -6.94
N GLU A 38 -2.22 14.01 -6.36
CA GLU A 38 -3.63 13.62 -6.39
C GLU A 38 -4.04 12.83 -5.14
N ARG A 39 -5.35 12.87 -4.84
CA ARG A 39 -6.00 12.06 -3.81
C ARG A 39 -7.02 11.17 -4.48
N TRP A 40 -6.77 9.87 -4.46
CA TRP A 40 -7.69 8.88 -5.01
C TRP A 40 -8.60 8.35 -3.90
N ASP A 41 -9.91 8.44 -4.12
CA ASP A 41 -10.93 7.76 -3.32
C ASP A 41 -11.64 6.77 -4.25
N PHE A 42 -11.37 5.49 -4.09
CA PHE A 42 -11.96 4.45 -4.91
C PHE A 42 -13.30 3.96 -4.31
N PRO A 43 -14.32 3.70 -5.15
CA PRO A 43 -15.52 3.01 -4.69
C PRO A 43 -15.19 1.57 -4.26
N LYS A 44 -16.02 1.00 -3.38
CA LYS A 44 -15.84 -0.38 -2.85
C LYS A 44 -15.64 -1.41 -3.97
N GLU A 45 -16.32 -1.23 -5.08
CA GLU A 45 -16.33 -2.12 -6.23
C GLU A 45 -14.98 -2.18 -6.98
N MET A 46 -14.13 -1.15 -6.82
CA MET A 46 -12.74 -1.13 -7.31
C MET A 46 -11.73 -1.60 -6.26
N SER A 47 -12.17 -2.11 -5.10
CA SER A 47 -11.24 -2.67 -4.12
C SER A 47 -10.56 -3.90 -4.72
N MET A 48 -9.25 -4.08 -4.47
CA MET A 48 -8.51 -5.26 -4.92
C MET A 48 -9.12 -6.61 -4.50
N HIS A 49 -9.96 -6.60 -3.45
CA HIS A 49 -10.74 -7.73 -2.97
C HIS A 49 -11.91 -8.13 -3.90
N GLU A 50 -12.51 -7.17 -4.59
CA GLU A 50 -13.65 -7.39 -5.52
C GLU A 50 -13.26 -7.24 -6.99
N TYR A 51 -12.08 -6.69 -7.28
CA TYR A 51 -11.60 -6.49 -8.63
C TYR A 51 -11.44 -7.82 -9.39
N ARG A 52 -12.43 -8.11 -10.24
CA ARG A 52 -12.49 -9.21 -11.23
C ARG A 52 -12.28 -8.73 -12.68
N GLY A 53 -12.04 -7.43 -12.88
CA GLY A 53 -11.93 -6.82 -14.21
C GLY A 53 -10.68 -7.27 -14.98
N SER A 54 -10.77 -7.29 -16.31
CA SER A 54 -9.64 -7.53 -17.23
C SER A 54 -8.86 -6.25 -17.58
N GLU A 55 -9.25 -5.11 -17.03
CA GLU A 55 -8.63 -3.81 -17.34
C GLU A 55 -7.39 -3.52 -16.47
N PRO A 56 -6.48 -2.65 -16.93
CA PRO A 56 -5.38 -2.19 -16.08
C PRO A 56 -5.94 -1.42 -14.88
N HIS A 57 -5.64 -1.88 -13.67
CA HIS A 57 -6.06 -1.18 -12.46
C HIS A 57 -5.35 0.19 -12.42
N PRO A 58 -6.01 1.30 -12.04
CA PRO A 58 -5.37 2.62 -11.94
C PRO A 58 -4.12 2.67 -11.04
N LEU A 59 -3.93 1.68 -10.16
CA LEU A 59 -2.74 1.54 -9.34
C LEU A 59 -1.49 1.22 -10.17
N GLN A 60 -1.64 0.68 -11.38
CA GLN A 60 -0.56 0.45 -12.34
C GLN A 60 0.13 1.73 -12.80
N GLN A 61 -0.49 2.89 -12.57
CA GLN A 61 0.14 4.18 -12.85
C GLN A 61 1.17 4.58 -11.79
N LEU A 62 1.23 3.86 -10.67
CA LEU A 62 2.19 4.11 -9.59
C LEU A 62 3.45 3.28 -9.82
N ASP A 63 4.61 3.88 -9.58
CA ASP A 63 5.88 3.14 -9.54
C ASP A 63 6.00 2.39 -8.20
N ILE A 64 5.64 3.08 -7.10
CA ILE A 64 5.81 2.60 -5.74
C ILE A 64 4.54 2.88 -4.94
N LEU A 65 4.13 1.91 -4.10
CA LEU A 65 3.03 2.03 -3.16
C LEU A 65 3.53 1.79 -1.73
N ILE A 66 3.43 2.80 -0.87
CA ILE A 66 3.80 2.74 0.54
C ILE A 66 2.56 2.47 1.38
N THR A 67 2.69 1.57 2.35
CA THR A 67 1.60 1.23 3.27
C THR A 67 2.10 0.87 4.67
N GLY A 68 1.25 1.09 5.68
CA GLY A 68 1.60 0.80 7.08
C GLY A 68 1.64 -0.70 7.39
N GLY A 69 1.02 -1.51 6.54
CA GLY A 69 0.82 -2.94 6.79
C GLY A 69 -0.01 -3.57 5.69
N CYS A 70 0.46 -4.71 5.19
CA CYS A 70 -0.14 -5.37 4.02
C CYS A 70 0.19 -6.87 3.97
N GLY A 71 -0.81 -7.68 3.65
CA GLY A 71 -0.64 -9.12 3.43
C GLY A 71 0.11 -9.44 2.14
N GLU A 72 0.83 -10.56 2.14
CA GLU A 72 1.66 -11.00 1.00
C GLU A 72 0.89 -11.13 -0.31
N GLY A 73 -0.37 -11.57 -0.27
CA GLY A 73 -1.21 -11.70 -1.47
C GLY A 73 -1.41 -10.39 -2.23
N PHE A 74 -1.50 -9.26 -1.51
CA PHE A 74 -1.63 -7.93 -2.14
C PHE A 74 -0.29 -7.45 -2.70
N LYS A 75 0.82 -7.66 -1.97
CA LYS A 75 2.17 -7.36 -2.48
C LYS A 75 2.44 -8.11 -3.78
N ASN A 76 2.17 -9.42 -3.80
CA ASN A 76 2.35 -10.26 -5.00
C ASN A 76 1.42 -9.84 -6.16
N LYS A 77 0.18 -9.45 -5.87
CA LYS A 77 -0.78 -8.99 -6.89
C LYS A 77 -0.30 -7.70 -7.57
N LEU A 78 0.19 -6.73 -6.81
CA LEU A 78 0.72 -5.47 -7.34
C LEU A 78 2.10 -5.62 -7.99
N ALA A 79 2.97 -6.48 -7.46
CA ALA A 79 4.25 -6.78 -8.09
C ALA A 79 4.06 -7.37 -9.49
N ARG A 80 3.06 -8.24 -9.68
CA ARG A 80 2.67 -8.76 -11.01
C ARG A 80 2.14 -7.68 -11.96
N MET A 81 1.68 -6.57 -11.41
CA MET A 81 1.20 -5.40 -12.16
C MET A 81 2.33 -4.37 -12.41
N GLY A 82 3.56 -4.63 -11.95
CA GLY A 82 4.70 -3.72 -12.10
C GLY A 82 4.82 -2.65 -11.01
N VAL A 83 4.03 -2.75 -9.93
CA VAL A 83 4.01 -1.76 -8.84
C VAL A 83 4.76 -2.32 -7.63
N LEU A 84 5.76 -1.60 -7.13
CA LEU A 84 6.52 -2.01 -5.94
C LEU A 84 5.77 -1.63 -4.66
N VAL A 85 5.47 -2.60 -3.80
CA VAL A 85 4.79 -2.35 -2.51
C VAL A 85 5.80 -2.34 -1.37
N LEU A 86 5.90 -1.22 -0.65
CA LEU A 86 6.73 -1.05 0.52
C LEU A 86 5.86 -0.96 1.77
N ALA A 87 6.11 -1.86 2.72
CA ALA A 87 5.50 -1.80 4.03
C ALA A 87 6.41 -1.02 4.97
N THR A 88 5.87 -0.02 5.67
CA THR A 88 6.64 0.80 6.62
C THR A 88 5.93 0.99 7.95
N GLY A 89 6.70 1.12 9.02
CA GLY A 89 6.19 1.57 10.33
C GLY A 89 6.04 3.08 10.41
N GLU A 90 6.45 3.81 9.36
CA GLU A 90 6.33 5.26 9.27
C GLU A 90 4.86 5.65 9.23
N THR A 91 4.50 6.68 10.01
CA THR A 91 3.11 7.17 10.07
C THR A 91 2.92 8.45 9.28
N ASP A 92 4.00 9.20 9.03
CA ASP A 92 3.94 10.42 8.26
C ASP A 92 4.01 10.15 6.74
N THR A 93 2.99 10.61 6.03
CA THR A 93 2.87 10.40 4.58
C THR A 93 3.96 11.13 3.80
N LEU A 94 4.32 12.35 4.21
CA LEU A 94 5.34 13.15 3.54
C LEU A 94 6.74 12.58 3.80
N ALA A 95 7.05 12.23 5.04
CA ALA A 95 8.34 11.65 5.42
C ALA A 95 8.61 10.35 4.67
N ALA A 96 7.61 9.47 4.55
CA ALA A 96 7.75 8.23 3.79
C ALA A 96 7.96 8.49 2.30
N ALA A 97 7.23 9.45 1.71
CA ALA A 97 7.44 9.85 0.32
C ALA A 97 8.85 10.40 0.09
N GLN A 98 9.35 11.23 1.02
CA GLN A 98 10.66 11.86 0.96
C GLN A 98 11.78 10.83 1.06
N ALA A 99 11.69 9.89 2.00
CA ALA A 99 12.64 8.80 2.14
C ALA A 99 12.75 7.99 0.83
N VAL A 100 11.61 7.55 0.27
CA VAL A 100 11.59 6.81 -1.00
C VAL A 100 12.13 7.63 -2.17
N SER A 101 11.76 8.92 -2.25
CA SER A 101 12.26 9.82 -3.28
C SER A 101 13.78 10.02 -3.21
N ARG A 102 14.38 9.90 -2.02
CA ARG A 102 15.82 10.00 -1.78
C ARG A 102 16.54 8.65 -1.89
N GLY A 103 15.80 7.54 -2.04
CA GLY A 103 16.36 6.20 -2.00
C GLY A 103 16.78 5.74 -0.59
N GLU A 104 16.21 6.37 0.45
CA GLU A 104 16.47 6.03 1.85
C GLU A 104 15.58 4.85 2.31
N THR A 105 16.09 4.09 3.27
CA THR A 105 15.40 2.91 3.80
C THR A 105 14.26 3.34 4.73
N LEU A 106 13.04 2.89 4.43
CA LEU A 106 11.89 3.10 5.31
C LEU A 106 12.01 2.25 6.59
N PRO A 107 11.51 2.74 7.74
CA PRO A 107 11.43 1.93 8.94
C PRO A 107 10.53 0.72 8.68
N PRO A 108 10.91 -0.48 9.14
CA PRO A 108 10.15 -1.70 8.88
C PRO A 108 8.73 -1.57 9.46
N ALA A 109 7.72 -2.04 8.72
CA ALA A 109 6.38 -2.20 9.29
C ALA A 109 6.46 -3.16 10.47
N VAL A 110 5.83 -2.79 11.59
CA VAL A 110 5.60 -3.73 12.67
C VAL A 110 4.64 -4.79 12.15
N GLU A 111 5.19 -5.97 11.85
CA GLU A 111 4.40 -7.10 11.36
C GLU A 111 3.38 -7.45 12.45
N SER A 112 2.10 -7.22 12.16
CA SER A 112 1.06 -7.90 12.92
C SER A 112 1.13 -9.36 12.51
N ASP A 113 1.85 -10.13 13.31
CA ASP A 113 1.86 -11.59 13.32
C ASP A 113 0.42 -12.08 13.08
N HIS A 114 0.12 -12.46 11.84
CA HIS A 114 -1.05 -13.27 11.56
C HIS A 114 -0.63 -14.69 11.92
N ASP A 115 -0.67 -14.95 13.23
CA ASP A 115 -0.83 -16.28 13.79
C ASP A 115 -1.91 -16.99 12.96
N HIS A 116 -1.47 -17.81 12.01
CA HIS A 116 -2.33 -18.82 11.43
C HIS A 116 -2.46 -19.90 12.51
N GLY A 117 -3.30 -19.61 13.50
CA GLY A 117 -3.90 -20.59 14.38
C GLY A 117 -4.70 -21.58 13.53
N HIS A 118 -4.01 -22.56 12.95
CA HIS A 118 -4.60 -23.81 12.48
C HIS A 118 -5.02 -24.61 13.71
N SER A 119 -6.16 -24.20 14.27
CA SER A 119 -6.94 -24.99 15.21
C SER A 119 -7.73 -26.02 14.42
N ASN A 120 -7.07 -27.13 14.11
CA ASN A 120 -7.72 -28.30 13.53
C ASN A 120 -8.34 -29.09 14.67
N GLY A 121 -9.51 -28.65 15.14
CA GLY A 121 -10.38 -29.49 15.94
C GLY A 121 -10.83 -30.69 15.12
N VAL A 122 -10.19 -31.84 15.31
CA VAL A 122 -10.78 -33.14 14.99
C VAL A 122 -11.45 -33.66 16.26
N THR A 123 -12.76 -33.45 16.31
CA THR A 123 -13.68 -34.28 17.07
C THR A 123 -13.89 -35.58 16.29
N LEU A 124 -13.59 -36.73 16.89
CA LEU A 124 -14.08 -38.06 16.54
C LEU A 124 -13.91 -38.90 17.82
N SER A 125 -14.94 -38.97 18.66
CA SER A 125 -15.98 -40.03 18.74
C SER A 125 -15.64 -41.03 19.84
#